data_AF-A0A922M6U2-F1
#
_entry.id   AF-A0A922M6U2-F1
#
_cell.length_a   1.000
_cell.length_b   1.000
_cell.length_c   1.000
_cell.angle_alpha   90.00
_cell.angle_beta   90.00
_cell.angle_gamma   90.00
#
_symmetry.space_group_name_H-M   'P 1'
#
loop_
_entity.id
_entity.type
_entity.pdbx_description
1 polymer ?
#
loop_
_entity_poly.entity_id
_entity_poly.type
_entity_poly.pdbx_seq_one_letter_code
_entity_poly.pdbx_strand_id
1 'polypeptide(L)'
;MFVLVLVVLLGIVYVSCCWKRYPRSPPIYPGQLPIIGHGYLFLKHRNDIWGFFQSVAEHVLENGGFFQFHSGPYLVYGLIWKKHHKLLYPAFSQQVLNTYLNEMNTQAQRLVSQLAKVAAKGPVDVTDYLTEYILRLVCRKCRTPK
;
A
#
# COMPACT_ATOMS: atom_id res chain seq x y z
N MET A 1 23.41 -30.85 -26.90
CA MET A 1 22.94 -31.38 -25.59
C MET A 1 23.74 -30.85 -24.41
N PHE A 2 25.08 -30.87 -24.42
CA PHE A 2 25.90 -30.38 -23.30
C PHE A 2 25.63 -28.94 -22.86
N VAL A 3 25.44 -28.01 -23.80
CA VAL A 3 25.12 -26.60 -23.48
C VAL A 3 23.78 -26.48 -22.75
N LEU A 4 22.76 -27.22 -23.18
CA LEU A 4 21.44 -27.22 -22.52
C LEU A 4 21.53 -27.80 -21.10
N VAL A 5 22.27 -28.90 -20.92
CA VAL A 5 22.49 -29.50 -19.61
C VAL A 5 23.21 -28.53 -18.67
N LEU A 6 24.23 -27.82 -19.16
CA LEU A 6 24.96 -26.82 -18.38
C LEU A 6 24.05 -25.65 -17.96
N VAL A 7 23.22 -25.14 -18.86
CA VAL A 7 22.27 -24.05 -18.56
C VAL A 7 21.24 -24.47 -17.51
N VAL A 8 20.72 -25.71 -17.61
CA VAL A 8 19.77 -26.24 -16.63
C VAL A 8 20.43 -26.41 -15.25
N LEU A 9 21.65 -26.95 -15.19
CA LEU A 9 22.39 -27.11 -13.93
C LEU A 9 22.72 -25.76 -13.29
N LEU A 10 23.18 -24.78 -14.08
CA LEU A 10 23.42 -23.42 -13.61
C LEU A 10 22.14 -22.75 -13.12
N GLY A 11 21.01 -22.98 -13.80
CA GLY A 11 19.69 -22.52 -13.36
C GLY A 11 19.25 -23.12 -12.02
N ILE A 12 19.46 -24.42 -11.82
CA ILE A 12 19.16 -25.10 -10.55
C ILE A 12 20.04 -24.56 -9.42
N VAL A 13 21.35 -24.40 -9.66
CA VAL A 13 22.29 -23.84 -8.68
C VAL A 13 21.93 -22.39 -8.35
N TYR A 14 21.58 -21.59 -9.35
CA TYR A 14 21.13 -20.20 -9.16
C TYR A 14 19.86 -20.16 -8.30
N VAL A 15 18.83 -20.94 -8.64
CA VAL A 15 17.58 -21.02 -7.85
C VAL A 15 17.85 -21.49 -6.43
N SER A 16 18.68 -22.50 -6.24
CA SER A 16 19.03 -23.02 -4.92
C SER A 16 19.83 -22.02 -4.09
N CYS A 17 20.65 -21.18 -4.72
CA CYS A 17 21.36 -20.08 -4.05
C CYS A 17 20.42 -18.93 -3.69
N CYS A 18 19.49 -18.57 -4.58
CA CYS A 18 18.45 -17.58 -4.33
C CYS A 18 17.46 -18.01 -3.23
N TRP A 19 17.38 -19.30 -2.91
CA TRP A 19 16.59 -19.86 -1.80
C TRP A 19 17.36 -20.02 -0.48
N LYS A 20 18.63 -19.63 -0.42
CA LYS A 20 19.40 -19.72 0.82
C LYS A 20 18.87 -18.69 1.82
N ARG A 21 18.23 -19.17 2.89
CA ARG A 21 17.73 -18.33 3.98
C ARG A 21 18.91 -17.69 4.71
N TYR A 22 18.87 -16.38 4.87
CA TYR A 22 19.81 -15.68 5.75
C TYR A 22 19.38 -15.93 7.21
N PRO A 23 20.26 -16.44 8.09
CA PRO A 23 19.88 -16.89 9.44
C PRO A 23 19.32 -15.80 10.36
N ARG A 24 19.45 -14.52 10.01
CA ARG A 24 18.92 -13.37 10.77
C ARG A 24 17.76 -12.66 10.07
N SER A 25 17.25 -13.21 8.98
CA SER A 25 16.14 -12.57 8.25
C SER A 25 14.81 -12.84 8.96
N PRO A 26 13.84 -11.90 8.92
CA PRO A 26 12.50 -12.13 9.48
C PRO A 26 11.81 -13.38 8.92
N PRO A 27 10.69 -13.85 9.50
CA PRO A 27 9.96 -14.99 8.96
C PRO A 27 9.40 -14.66 7.56
N ILE A 28 9.47 -15.64 6.65
CA ILE A 28 8.91 -15.52 5.29
C ILE A 28 7.48 -16.02 5.33
N TYR A 29 6.54 -15.25 4.74
CA TYR A 29 5.15 -15.69 4.62
C TYR A 29 5.08 -17.05 3.90
N PRO A 30 4.20 -17.98 4.28
CA PRO A 30 4.15 -19.30 3.65
C PRO A 30 3.66 -19.23 2.20
N GLY A 31 4.11 -20.19 1.39
CA GLY A 31 3.63 -20.38 0.01
C GLY A 31 4.45 -19.68 -1.07
N GLN A 32 5.71 -19.32 -0.84
CA GLN A 32 6.59 -18.76 -1.88
C GLN A 32 6.84 -19.74 -3.05
N LEU A 33 6.67 -19.27 -4.30
CA LEU A 33 7.08 -20.00 -5.50
C LEU A 33 8.44 -19.51 -6.03
N PRO A 34 9.20 -20.35 -6.76
CA PRO A 34 10.40 -19.90 -7.46
C PRO A 34 10.05 -18.79 -8.46
N ILE A 35 10.94 -17.80 -8.57
CA ILE A 35 10.86 -16.66 -9.52
C ILE A 35 9.72 -15.68 -9.23
N ILE A 36 8.49 -16.15 -9.04
CA ILE A 36 7.28 -15.32 -8.84
C ILE A 36 7.14 -14.88 -7.38
N GLY A 37 7.65 -15.68 -6.44
CA GLY A 37 7.45 -15.45 -5.02
C GLY A 37 6.00 -15.68 -4.61
N HIS A 38 5.42 -14.70 -3.92
CA HIS A 38 4.06 -14.72 -3.38
C HIS A 38 3.07 -13.93 -4.25
N GLY A 39 3.51 -13.35 -5.38
CA GLY A 39 2.65 -12.55 -6.25
C GLY A 39 1.38 -13.30 -6.69
N TYR A 40 1.47 -14.61 -6.90
CA TYR A 40 0.32 -15.45 -7.26
C TYR A 40 -0.75 -15.55 -6.16
N LEU A 41 -0.42 -15.29 -4.88
CA LEU A 41 -1.40 -15.33 -3.79
C LEU A 41 -2.45 -14.23 -3.91
N PHE A 42 -2.11 -13.10 -4.51
CA PHE A 42 -3.07 -12.05 -4.85
C PHE A 42 -4.07 -12.52 -5.92
N LEU A 43 -3.61 -13.30 -6.91
CA LEU A 43 -4.49 -13.89 -7.92
C LEU A 43 -5.37 -15.00 -7.31
N LYS A 44 -4.82 -15.79 -6.38
CA LYS A 44 -5.57 -16.82 -5.63
C LYS A 44 -6.71 -16.21 -4.81
N HIS A 45 -6.47 -15.07 -4.16
CA HIS A 45 -7.45 -14.38 -3.30
C HIS A 45 -8.12 -13.18 -3.97
N ARG A 46 -8.17 -13.12 -5.30
CA ARG A 46 -8.74 -11.99 -6.05
C ARG A 46 -10.18 -11.61 -5.68
N ASN A 47 -10.98 -12.58 -5.22
CA ASN A 47 -12.36 -12.37 -4.81
C ASN A 47 -12.52 -12.11 -3.30
N ASP A 48 -11.46 -12.33 -2.51
CA ASP A 48 -11.43 -12.10 -1.07
C ASP A 48 -10.08 -11.52 -0.65
N ILE A 49 -9.82 -10.32 -1.16
CA ILE A 49 -8.58 -9.59 -0.90
C ILE A 49 -8.49 -9.22 0.59
N TRP A 50 -9.63 -8.93 1.23
CA TRP A 50 -9.68 -8.56 2.63
C TRP A 50 -9.31 -9.72 3.55
N GLY A 51 -9.91 -10.90 3.35
CA GLY A 51 -9.56 -12.10 4.11
C GLY A 51 -8.09 -12.48 3.93
N PHE A 52 -7.54 -12.30 2.73
CA PHE A 52 -6.10 -12.45 2.50
C PHE A 52 -5.27 -11.51 3.37
N PHE A 53 -5.56 -10.22 3.40
CA PHE A 53 -4.84 -9.26 4.25
C PHE A 53 -4.98 -9.59 5.74
N GLN A 54 -6.14 -10.06 6.19
CA GLN A 54 -6.33 -10.52 7.57
C GLN A 54 -5.43 -11.71 7.89
N SER A 55 -5.36 -12.73 7.02
CA SER A 55 -4.48 -13.88 7.21
C SER A 55 -2.99 -13.50 7.25
N VAL A 56 -2.59 -12.50 6.46
CA VAL A 56 -1.24 -11.94 6.50
C VAL A 56 -1.00 -11.24 7.84
N ALA A 57 -1.95 -10.42 8.30
CA ALA A 57 -1.83 -9.73 9.58
C ALA A 57 -1.72 -10.70 10.77
N GLU A 58 -2.51 -11.77 10.78
CA GLU A 58 -2.44 -12.83 11.81
C GLU A 58 -1.07 -13.51 11.82
N HIS A 59 -0.57 -13.92 10.65
CA HIS A 59 0.77 -14.50 10.52
C HIS A 59 1.87 -13.55 11.05
N VAL A 60 1.74 -12.25 10.78
CA VAL A 60 2.69 -11.25 11.28
C VAL A 60 2.65 -11.13 12.79
N LEU A 61 1.46 -11.16 13.38
CA LEU A 61 1.28 -11.09 14.83
C LEU A 61 1.87 -12.31 15.54
N GLU A 62 1.63 -13.51 15.01
CA GLU A 62 2.17 -14.76 15.55
C GLU A 62 3.71 -14.82 15.49
N ASN A 63 4.30 -14.22 14.47
CA ASN A 63 5.74 -14.33 14.19
C ASN A 63 6.56 -13.09 14.64
N GLY A 64 6.11 -12.38 15.67
CA GLY A 64 6.87 -11.31 16.31
C GLY A 64 6.80 -9.95 15.63
N GLY A 65 5.89 -9.77 14.67
CA GLY A 65 5.51 -8.47 14.12
C GLY A 65 6.25 -8.02 12.86
N PHE A 66 6.96 -8.94 12.21
CA PHE A 66 7.71 -8.69 11.00
C PHE A 66 7.52 -9.88 10.05
N PHE A 67 7.44 -9.62 8.76
CA PHE A 67 7.44 -10.67 7.75
C PHE A 67 8.17 -10.26 6.48
N GLN A 68 8.56 -11.25 5.71
CA GLN A 68 9.13 -11.13 4.38
C GLN A 68 8.15 -11.62 3.32
N PHE A 69 8.06 -10.87 2.24
CA PHE A 69 7.21 -11.16 1.09
C PHE A 69 8.01 -11.00 -0.19
N HIS A 70 8.23 -12.10 -0.89
CA HIS A 70 8.80 -12.06 -2.24
C HIS A 70 7.75 -11.68 -3.28
N SER A 71 8.02 -10.66 -4.10
CA SER A 71 7.23 -10.30 -5.27
C SER A 71 8.16 -10.30 -6.48
N GLY A 72 8.17 -11.40 -7.22
CA GLY A 72 9.15 -11.59 -8.28
C GLY A 72 10.59 -11.61 -7.74
N PRO A 73 11.52 -10.86 -8.36
CA PRO A 73 12.89 -10.70 -7.86
C PRO A 73 13.00 -9.76 -6.65
N TYR A 74 11.92 -9.04 -6.30
CA TYR A 74 11.93 -8.07 -5.22
C TYR A 74 11.53 -8.70 -3.89
N LEU A 75 12.27 -8.35 -2.85
CA LEU A 75 11.97 -8.70 -1.47
C LEU A 75 11.34 -7.50 -0.77
N VAL A 76 10.12 -7.66 -0.28
CA VAL A 76 9.38 -6.65 0.47
C VAL A 76 9.33 -7.07 1.93
N TYR A 77 9.64 -6.13 2.82
CA TYR A 77 9.50 -6.31 4.26
C TYR A 77 8.22 -5.64 4.72
N GLY A 78 7.39 -6.38 5.46
CA GLY A 78 6.20 -5.84 6.10
C GLY A 78 6.36 -5.81 7.61
N LEU A 79 5.91 -4.71 8.20
CA LEU A 79 5.98 -4.41 9.64
C LEU A 79 4.54 -4.28 10.15
N ILE A 80 4.29 -4.58 11.43
CA ILE A 80 3.00 -4.21 12.05
C ILE A 80 2.79 -2.69 11.87
N TRP A 81 1.64 -2.33 11.31
CA TRP A 81 1.06 -0.98 11.19
C TRP A 81 1.27 -0.09 12.44
N LYS A 82 1.37 -0.69 13.62
CA LYS A 82 1.54 -0.05 14.94
C LYS A 82 2.67 0.99 14.99
N LYS A 83 3.83 0.77 14.35
CA LYS A 83 4.92 1.79 14.33
C LYS A 83 4.55 2.99 13.45
N HIS A 84 4.06 2.76 12.22
CA HIS A 84 3.65 3.83 11.32
C HIS A 84 2.41 4.58 11.85
N HIS A 85 1.43 3.86 12.38
CA HIS A 85 0.26 4.43 13.04
C HIS A 85 0.65 5.27 14.25
N LYS A 86 1.62 4.82 15.06
CA LYS A 86 2.12 5.64 16.19
C LYS A 86 2.74 6.96 15.72
N LEU A 87 3.37 7.00 14.55
CA LEU A 87 3.95 8.21 13.97
C LEU A 87 2.88 9.10 13.30
N LEU A 88 1.88 8.51 12.64
CA LEU A 88 0.82 9.22 11.91
C LEU A 88 -0.30 9.72 12.83
N TYR A 89 -0.68 8.94 13.85
CA TYR A 89 -1.81 9.22 14.73
C TYR A 89 -1.77 10.64 15.35
N PRO A 90 -0.61 11.16 15.82
CA PRO A 90 -0.54 12.54 16.30
C PRO A 90 -0.95 13.59 15.26
N ALA A 91 -0.64 13.36 13.98
CA ALA A 91 -0.99 14.25 12.86
C ALA A 91 -2.46 14.14 12.43
N PHE A 92 -3.17 13.06 12.84
CA PHE A 92 -4.56 12.79 12.47
C PHE A 92 -5.46 12.57 13.70
N SER A 93 -5.10 13.13 14.86
CA SER A 93 -5.94 13.07 16.05
C SER A 93 -7.21 13.92 15.89
N GLN A 94 -8.30 13.59 16.59
CA GLN A 94 -9.55 14.35 16.49
C GLN A 94 -9.36 15.85 16.76
N GLN A 95 -8.49 16.20 17.72
CA GLN A 95 -8.18 17.60 18.01
C GLN A 95 -7.56 18.31 16.81
N VAL A 96 -6.61 17.65 16.13
CA VAL A 96 -5.97 18.18 14.92
C VAL A 96 -6.97 18.27 13.77
N LEU A 97 -7.80 17.25 13.56
CA LEU A 97 -8.86 17.26 12.55
C LEU A 97 -9.86 18.39 12.76
N ASN A 98 -10.22 18.68 14.01
CA ASN A 98 -11.11 19.80 14.35
C ASN A 98 -10.54 21.15 13.88
N THR A 99 -9.21 21.33 13.89
CA THR A 99 -8.57 22.55 13.36
C THR A 99 -8.65 22.67 11.83
N TYR A 100 -8.95 21.58 11.14
CA TYR A 100 -9.11 21.55 9.69
C TYR A 100 -10.54 21.81 9.24
N LEU A 101 -11.53 21.62 10.11
CA LEU A 101 -12.96 21.72 9.76
C LEU A 101 -13.31 23.07 9.12
N ASN A 102 -12.77 24.18 9.63
CA ASN A 102 -13.05 25.50 9.05
C ASN A 102 -12.55 25.62 7.59
N GLU A 103 -11.37 25.08 7.29
CA GLU A 103 -10.84 25.10 5.92
C GLU A 103 -11.60 24.11 5.03
N MET A 104 -11.92 22.90 5.54
CA MET A 104 -12.74 21.94 4.81
C MET A 104 -14.10 22.54 4.44
N ASN A 105 -14.77 23.22 5.36
CA ASN A 105 -16.05 23.89 5.13
C ASN A 105 -15.90 25.01 4.09
N THR A 106 -14.85 25.83 4.19
CA THR A 106 -14.60 26.92 3.23
C THR A 106 -14.37 26.36 1.81
N GLN A 107 -13.58 25.30 1.68
CA GLN A 107 -13.34 24.68 0.37
C GLN A 107 -14.58 23.93 -0.14
N ALA A 108 -15.38 23.33 0.75
CA ALA A 108 -16.61 22.64 0.37
C ALA A 108 -17.66 23.64 -0.17
N GLN A 109 -17.80 24.82 0.47
CA GLN A 109 -18.66 25.88 -0.05
C GLN A 109 -18.23 26.36 -1.43
N ARG A 110 -16.92 26.45 -1.69
CA ARG A 110 -16.38 26.80 -3.02
C ARG A 110 -16.68 25.72 -4.06
N LEU A 111 -16.48 24.45 -3.70
CA LEU A 111 -16.80 23.31 -4.56
C LEU A 111 -18.29 23.34 -4.95
N VAL A 112 -19.19 23.49 -3.97
CA VAL A 112 -20.65 23.59 -4.22
C VAL A 112 -20.96 24.80 -5.11
N SER A 113 -20.30 25.94 -4.90
CA SER A 113 -20.49 27.13 -5.72
C SER A 113 -20.02 26.93 -7.18
N GLN A 114 -18.98 26.12 -7.41
CA GLN A 114 -18.54 25.77 -8.76
C GLN A 114 -19.50 24.78 -9.41
N LEU A 115 -19.95 23.76 -8.68
CA LEU A 115 -20.90 22.77 -9.16
C LEU A 115 -22.27 23.39 -9.47
N ALA A 116 -22.74 24.35 -8.66
CA ALA A 116 -24.00 25.05 -8.89
C ALA A 116 -24.05 25.76 -10.26
N LYS A 117 -22.90 26.26 -10.76
CA LYS A 117 -22.80 26.92 -12.07
C LYS A 117 -22.99 25.97 -13.26
N VAL A 118 -22.81 24.67 -13.02
CA VAL A 118 -22.84 23.63 -14.06
C VAL A 118 -23.99 22.64 -13.86
N ALA A 119 -24.70 22.70 -12.73
CA ALA A 119 -25.79 21.79 -12.36
C ALA A 119 -26.95 21.73 -13.38
N ALA A 120 -27.18 22.79 -14.16
CA ALA A 120 -28.23 22.85 -15.18
C ALA A 120 -27.73 22.52 -16.61
N LYS A 121 -26.45 22.17 -16.78
CA LYS A 121 -25.81 22.02 -18.10
C LYS A 121 -25.74 20.58 -18.61
N GLY A 122 -26.40 19.64 -17.94
CA GLY A 122 -26.40 18.23 -18.31
C GLY A 122 -25.37 17.40 -17.51
N PRO A 123 -24.94 16.24 -18.02
CA PRO A 123 -23.96 15.39 -17.34
C PRO A 123 -22.61 16.11 -17.22
N VAL A 124 -22.12 16.25 -15.99
CA VAL A 124 -20.84 16.91 -15.70
C VAL A 124 -19.95 15.91 -14.98
N ASP A 125 -18.70 15.80 -15.43
CA ASP A 125 -17.67 15.06 -14.70
C ASP A 125 -17.25 15.86 -13.46
N VAL A 126 -17.46 15.27 -12.28
CA VAL A 126 -17.15 15.88 -10.98
C VAL A 126 -15.70 15.63 -10.54
N THR A 127 -15.00 14.74 -11.23
CA THR A 127 -13.66 14.26 -10.83
C THR A 127 -12.66 15.41 -10.77
N ASP A 128 -12.69 16.32 -11.74
CA ASP A 128 -11.80 17.47 -11.79
C ASP A 128 -12.05 18.44 -10.63
N TYR A 129 -13.32 18.71 -10.33
CA TYR A 129 -13.72 19.58 -9.23
C TYR A 129 -13.32 19.00 -7.87
N LEU A 130 -13.50 17.68 -7.68
CA LEU A 130 -13.09 16.97 -6.48
C LEU A 130 -11.57 16.94 -6.33
N THR A 131 -10.84 16.71 -7.43
CA THR A 131 -9.37 16.73 -7.43
C THR A 131 -8.86 18.12 -7.04
N GLU A 132 -9.42 19.18 -7.60
CA GLU A 132 -9.07 20.55 -7.24
C GLU A 132 -9.38 20.85 -5.76
N TYR A 133 -10.54 20.42 -5.26
CA TYR A 133 -10.91 20.55 -3.85
C TYR A 133 -9.89 19.87 -2.93
N ILE A 134 -9.52 18.61 -3.21
CA ILE A 134 -8.58 17.84 -2.40
C ILE A 134 -7.19 18.48 -2.44
N LEU A 135 -6.70 18.87 -3.63
CA LEU A 135 -5.39 19.52 -3.77
C LEU A 135 -5.35 20.84 -3.01
N ARG A 136 -6.40 21.66 -3.08
CA ARG A 136 -6.48 22.91 -2.30
C ARG A 136 -6.50 22.66 -0.80
N LEU A 137 -7.24 21.65 -0.35
CA LEU A 137 -7.32 21.27 1.06
C LEU A 137 -5.94 20.85 1.60
N VAL A 138 -5.24 19.96 0.89
CA VAL A 138 -3.93 19.44 1.29
C VAL A 138 -2.84 20.53 1.18
N CYS A 139 -2.73 21.21 0.04
CA CYS A 139 -1.65 22.18 -0.21
C CYS A 139 -1.73 23.43 0.69
N ARG A 140 -2.92 23.89 1.08
CA ARG A 140 -3.05 25.06 1.97
C ARG A 140 -2.63 24.75 3.40
N LYS A 141 -2.99 23.58 3.92
CA LYS A 141 -2.61 23.19 5.28
C LYS A 141 -1.17 22.72 5.38
N CYS A 142 -0.60 22.10 4.34
CA CYS A 142 0.82 21.79 4.29
C CYS A 142 1.72 23.03 4.12
N ARG A 143 1.17 24.21 3.79
CA ARG A 143 1.88 25.47 3.59
C ARG A 143 1.52 26.53 4.63
N THR A 144 1.47 26.16 5.91
CA THR A 144 1.55 27.15 6.99
C THR A 144 2.94 27.09 7.60
N PRO A 145 3.85 28.06 7.34
CA PRO A 145 4.95 28.29 8.25
C PRO A 145 4.34 28.68 9.60
N LYS A 146 4.86 28.06 10.67
CA LYS A 146 4.55 28.46 12.05
C LYS A 146 4.91 29.93 12.27
#